data_AF-A0A450YX74-F1
#
_entry.id   AF-A0A450YX74-F1
#
_cell.length_a   1.000
_cell.length_b   1.000
_cell.length_c   1.000
_cell.angle_alpha   90.00
_cell.angle_beta   90.00
_cell.angle_gamma   90.00
#
_symmetry.space_group_name_H-M   'P 1'
#
loop_
_entity.id
_entity.type
_entity.pdbx_description
1 polymer ?
#
loop_
_entity_poly.entity_id
_entity_poly.type
_entity_poly.pdbx_seq_one_letter_code
_entity_poly.pdbx_strand_id
1 'polypeptide(L)'
;MATASKRYDDVVREYIDFINEQVGTYMDAMAGFAGHHTRVQRQVHRVQRPVGKRKEQGETVVVWASYEDPSQPDVIHNRIVRADDYLKANSSGGSNEQQHARAIIIFLFTYWEDEIRPRLAASKAVSVSEVCSDIMGDIRILRNAILHAKGIIRSTEHRRLRVLNSMFPSDMPIHISYEDMHRLFVLIKQDCSRLMLEWLGVNDGPVSPEQIKDFAILKNV
;
A
#
# COMPACT_ATOMS: atom_id res chain seq x y z
N MET A 1 -39.48 8.91 -4.74
CA MET A 1 -38.17 8.56 -4.15
C MET A 1 -37.10 9.30 -4.93
N ALA A 2 -36.70 10.47 -4.43
CA ALA A 2 -35.59 11.24 -5.00
C ALA A 2 -34.30 10.72 -4.37
N THR A 3 -33.52 9.94 -5.10
CA THR A 3 -32.12 9.67 -4.74
C THR A 3 -31.39 10.99 -4.83
N ALA A 4 -30.99 11.53 -3.68
CA ALA A 4 -30.10 12.68 -3.63
C ALA A 4 -28.84 12.32 -4.42
N SER A 5 -28.67 12.94 -5.58
CA SER A 5 -27.40 12.89 -6.32
C SER A 5 -26.32 13.36 -5.36
N LYS A 6 -25.46 12.44 -4.90
CA LYS A 6 -24.28 12.83 -4.11
C LYS A 6 -23.49 13.81 -4.96
N ARG A 7 -23.23 15.00 -4.44
CA ARG A 7 -22.55 16.04 -5.22
C ARG A 7 -21.15 15.52 -5.56
N TYR A 8 -20.66 15.88 -6.75
CA TYR A 8 -19.37 15.38 -7.25
C TYR A 8 -18.23 15.58 -6.24
N ASP A 9 -18.23 16.72 -5.55
CA ASP A 9 -17.28 17.06 -4.49
C ASP A 9 -17.35 16.14 -3.28
N ASP A 10 -18.53 15.65 -2.89
CA ASP A 10 -18.68 14.67 -1.82
C ASP A 10 -18.02 13.33 -2.20
N VAL A 11 -18.16 12.91 -3.47
CA VAL A 11 -17.57 11.65 -3.96
C VAL A 11 -16.04 11.74 -3.98
N VAL A 12 -15.48 12.87 -4.41
CA VAL A 12 -14.02 13.06 -4.38
C VAL A 12 -13.49 13.12 -2.95
N ARG A 13 -14.18 13.83 -2.04
CA ARG A 13 -13.82 13.87 -0.61
C ARG A 13 -13.82 12.49 0.02
N GLU A 14 -14.84 11.68 -0.26
CA GLU A 14 -14.91 10.30 0.22
C GLU A 14 -13.70 9.48 -0.20
N TYR A 15 -13.22 9.65 -1.44
CA TYR A 15 -12.01 8.96 -1.88
C TYR A 15 -10.74 9.50 -1.22
N ILE A 16 -10.65 10.81 -0.98
CA ILE A 16 -9.53 11.41 -0.21
C ILE A 16 -9.49 10.85 1.21
N ASP A 17 -10.64 10.74 1.88
CA ASP A 17 -10.73 10.18 3.22
C ASP A 17 -10.30 8.71 3.23
N PHE A 18 -10.76 7.92 2.26
CA PHE A 18 -10.31 6.54 2.08
C PHE A 18 -8.79 6.44 1.88
N ILE A 19 -8.20 7.32 1.06
CA ILE A 19 -6.73 7.35 0.89
C ILE A 19 -6.04 7.67 2.22
N ASN A 20 -6.57 8.59 3.02
CA ASN A 20 -6.01 8.92 4.34
C ASN A 20 -6.05 7.73 5.29
N GLU A 21 -7.13 6.94 5.29
CA GLU A 21 -7.21 5.69 6.05
C GLU A 21 -6.14 4.69 5.62
N GLN A 22 -5.88 4.58 4.31
CA GLN A 22 -4.81 3.72 3.79
C GLN A 22 -3.41 4.22 4.17
N VAL A 23 -3.19 5.55 4.20
CA VAL A 23 -1.96 6.14 4.70
C VAL A 23 -1.74 5.78 6.16
N GLY A 24 -2.75 5.95 7.02
CA GLY A 24 -2.67 5.60 8.43
C GLY A 24 -2.33 4.12 8.64
N THR A 25 -3.07 3.24 7.97
CA THR A 25 -2.85 1.78 8.02
C THR A 25 -1.43 1.41 7.60
N TYR A 26 -0.92 2.02 6.52
CA TYR A 26 0.45 1.81 6.05
C TYR A 26 1.48 2.23 7.11
N MET A 27 1.35 3.43 7.66
CA MET A 27 2.30 3.97 8.63
C MET A 27 2.32 3.16 9.93
N ASP A 28 1.15 2.77 10.43
CA ASP A 28 1.03 1.94 11.63
C ASP A 28 1.66 0.56 11.41
N ALA A 29 1.44 -0.04 10.23
CA ALA A 29 2.07 -1.30 9.86
C ALA A 29 3.60 -1.19 9.77
N MET A 30 4.12 -0.13 9.16
CA MET A 30 5.57 0.10 9.06
C MET A 30 6.21 0.25 10.45
N ALA A 31 5.58 1.02 11.34
CA ALA A 31 6.02 1.16 12.73
C ALA A 31 6.00 -0.20 13.45
N GLY A 32 4.96 -1.01 13.22
CA GLY A 32 4.87 -2.38 13.73
C GLY A 32 6.01 -3.28 13.25
N PHE A 33 6.31 -3.28 11.95
CA PHE A 33 7.41 -4.07 11.39
C PHE A 33 8.77 -3.64 11.95
N ALA A 34 9.04 -2.33 12.00
CA ALA A 34 10.28 -1.80 12.56
C ALA A 34 10.44 -2.12 14.06
N GLY A 35 9.35 -2.01 14.83
CA GLY A 35 9.31 -2.36 16.25
C GLY A 35 9.56 -3.85 16.48
N HIS A 36 8.90 -4.71 15.71
CA HIS A 36 9.10 -6.15 15.78
C HIS A 36 10.50 -6.59 15.37
N HIS A 37 11.04 -6.00 14.29
CA HIS A 37 12.43 -6.21 13.86
C HIS A 37 13.39 -5.89 15.01
N THR A 38 13.29 -4.69 15.58
CA THR A 38 14.17 -4.23 16.67
C THR A 38 14.06 -5.13 17.90
N ARG A 39 12.84 -5.54 18.28
CA ARG A 39 12.61 -6.41 19.44
C ARG A 39 13.29 -7.78 19.27
N VAL A 40 13.06 -8.44 18.14
CA VAL A 40 13.64 -9.77 17.88
C VAL A 40 15.15 -9.68 17.69
N GLN A 41 15.66 -8.62 17.04
CA GLN A 41 17.09 -8.43 16.82
C GLN A 41 17.86 -8.38 18.13
N ARG A 42 17.32 -7.73 19.17
CA ARG A 42 17.92 -7.68 20.51
C ARG A 42 18.00 -9.03 21.21
N GLN A 43 17.18 -9.99 20.81
CA GLN A 43 17.04 -11.30 21.46
C GLN A 43 17.55 -12.45 20.58
N VAL A 44 17.98 -12.16 19.35
CA VAL A 44 18.37 -13.17 18.36
C VAL A 44 19.47 -14.10 18.88
N HIS A 45 20.47 -13.55 19.58
CA HIS A 45 21.55 -14.33 20.18
C HIS A 45 21.10 -15.26 21.31
N ARG A 46 19.95 -14.99 21.95
CA ARG A 46 19.34 -15.90 22.93
C ARG A 46 18.60 -17.02 22.24
N VAL A 47 17.80 -16.69 21.23
CA VAL A 47 16.94 -17.62 20.48
C VAL A 47 17.76 -18.59 19.62
N GLN A 48 18.88 -18.12 19.05
CA GLN A 48 19.79 -18.93 18.24
C GLN A 48 20.79 -19.76 19.05
N ARG A 49 20.64 -19.90 20.37
CA ARG A 49 21.46 -20.85 21.13
C ARG A 49 20.77 -22.21 21.15
N PRO A 50 21.44 -23.28 20.69
CA PRO A 50 20.94 -24.63 20.92
C PRO A 50 20.78 -24.86 22.42
N VAL A 51 19.58 -25.23 22.86
CA VAL A 51 19.27 -25.54 24.26
C VAL A 51 19.47 -27.02 24.57
N GLY A 52 19.59 -27.85 23.54
CA GLY A 52 19.88 -29.26 23.70
C GLY A 52 20.34 -29.90 22.40
N LYS A 53 21.03 -31.02 22.54
CA LYS A 53 21.29 -31.97 21.46
C LYS A 53 20.91 -33.35 21.98
N ARG A 54 20.11 -34.08 21.22
CA ARG A 54 19.75 -35.47 21.53
C ARG A 54 19.95 -36.34 20.31
N LYS A 55 20.22 -37.63 20.52
CA LYS A 55 20.20 -38.62 19.43
C LYS A 55 18.85 -39.31 19.42
N GLU A 56 18.12 -39.19 18.32
CA GLU A 56 16.88 -39.94 18.07
C GLU A 56 17.08 -40.77 16.81
N GLN A 57 16.85 -42.09 16.90
CA GLN A 57 16.97 -43.02 15.77
C GLN A 57 18.31 -42.97 15.01
N GLY A 58 19.41 -42.64 15.71
CA GLY A 58 20.74 -42.52 15.12
C GLY A 58 21.08 -41.13 14.57
N GLU A 59 20.10 -40.24 14.46
CA GLU A 59 20.28 -38.86 13.99
C GLU A 59 20.46 -37.88 15.15
N THR A 60 21.28 -36.84 14.94
CA THR A 60 21.46 -35.78 15.94
C THR A 60 20.37 -34.73 15.76
N VAL A 61 19.43 -34.70 16.68
CA VAL A 61 18.38 -33.67 16.75
C VAL A 61 18.88 -32.52 17.63
N VAL A 62 18.94 -31.33 17.04
CA VAL A 62 19.31 -30.08 17.75
C VAL A 62 18.03 -29.36 18.15
N VAL A 63 17.85 -29.12 19.45
CA VAL A 63 16.72 -28.38 19.98
C VAL A 63 17.10 -26.91 20.10
N TRP A 64 16.30 -26.05 19.49
CA TRP A 64 16.49 -24.60 19.52
C TRP A 64 15.52 -23.97 20.52
N ALA A 65 15.93 -22.88 21.16
CA ALA A 65 15.05 -22.12 22.03
C ALA A 65 13.98 -21.42 21.18
N SER A 66 12.73 -21.48 21.62
CA SER A 66 11.70 -20.56 21.12
C SER A 66 11.81 -19.22 21.84
N TYR A 67 11.31 -18.16 21.20
CA TYR A 67 11.19 -16.86 21.85
C TYR A 67 10.18 -16.89 23.02
N GLU A 68 9.07 -17.61 22.83
CA GLU A 68 8.00 -17.87 23.79
C GLU A 68 7.84 -19.38 23.99
N ASP A 69 7.42 -19.82 25.18
CA ASP A 69 7.22 -21.25 25.48
C ASP A 69 5.82 -21.70 25.01
N PRO A 70 5.73 -22.58 23.99
CA PRO A 70 4.45 -23.07 23.47
C PRO A 70 3.59 -23.84 24.47
N SER A 71 4.18 -24.34 25.55
CA SER A 71 3.47 -25.10 26.55
C SER A 71 2.71 -24.21 27.55
N GLN A 72 2.95 -22.90 27.54
CA GLN A 72 2.26 -21.96 28.42
C GLN A 72 0.87 -21.61 27.84
N PRO A 73 -0.20 -21.65 28.65
CA PRO A 73 -1.57 -21.48 28.18
C PRO A 73 -1.88 -20.06 27.68
N ASP A 74 -1.06 -19.08 28.04
CA ASP A 74 -1.16 -17.68 27.60
C ASP A 74 -0.36 -17.39 26.31
N VAL A 75 0.43 -18.35 25.81
CA VAL A 75 1.21 -18.20 24.58
C VAL A 75 0.41 -18.69 23.36
N ILE A 76 -0.13 -17.75 22.60
CA ILE A 76 -0.86 -18.06 21.36
C ILE A 76 0.12 -18.23 20.19
N HIS A 77 0.20 -19.46 19.67
CA HIS A 77 1.04 -19.80 18.53
C HIS A 77 0.44 -19.32 17.21
N ASN A 78 0.85 -18.15 16.75
CA ASN A 78 0.40 -17.62 15.45
C ASN A 78 1.23 -18.14 14.27
N ARG A 79 2.55 -18.29 14.44
CA ARG A 79 3.46 -18.73 13.36
C ARG A 79 4.79 -19.25 13.92
N ILE A 80 5.31 -20.32 13.31
CA ILE A 80 6.68 -20.79 13.53
C ILE A 80 7.56 -20.31 12.38
N VAL A 81 8.66 -19.61 12.70
CA VAL A 81 9.59 -19.05 11.71
C VAL A 81 10.99 -18.92 12.31
N ARG A 82 12.03 -19.04 11.49
CA ARG A 82 13.40 -18.82 11.94
C ARG A 82 13.62 -17.34 12.23
N ALA A 83 14.41 -17.04 13.26
CA ALA A 83 14.67 -15.66 13.67
C ALA A 83 15.27 -14.81 12.53
N ASP A 84 16.21 -15.36 11.77
CA ASP A 84 16.82 -14.64 10.63
C ASP A 84 15.80 -14.32 9.52
N ASP A 85 14.91 -15.26 9.22
CA ASP A 85 13.87 -15.06 8.21
C ASP A 85 12.84 -14.04 8.68
N TYR A 86 12.52 -14.04 9.97
CA TYR A 86 11.64 -13.04 10.58
C TYR A 86 12.24 -11.63 10.53
N LEU A 87 13.55 -11.51 10.84
CA LEU A 87 14.27 -10.24 10.74
C LEU A 87 14.30 -9.74 9.29
N LYS A 88 14.68 -10.59 8.32
CA LYS A 88 14.65 -10.22 6.90
C LYS A 88 13.27 -9.83 6.40
N ALA A 89 12.21 -10.47 6.90
CA ALA A 89 10.85 -10.15 6.48
C ALA A 89 10.38 -8.78 6.99
N ASN A 90 10.81 -8.37 8.18
CA ASN A 90 10.42 -7.12 8.84
C ASN A 90 11.46 -5.99 8.73
N SER A 91 12.59 -6.21 8.05
CA SER A 91 13.53 -5.14 7.75
C SER A 91 12.90 -4.13 6.79
N SER A 92 13.45 -2.91 6.73
CA SER A 92 13.08 -1.95 5.69
C SER A 92 13.28 -2.57 4.30
N GLY A 93 12.29 -2.40 3.42
CA GLY A 93 12.23 -3.04 2.10
C GLY A 93 11.97 -4.55 2.13
N GLY A 94 11.75 -5.12 3.32
CA GLY A 94 11.53 -6.55 3.54
C GLY A 94 10.19 -7.04 2.99
N SER A 95 10.00 -8.36 2.97
CA SER A 95 8.83 -8.97 2.34
C SER A 95 7.50 -8.55 2.96
N ASN A 96 7.44 -8.22 4.25
CA ASN A 96 6.20 -7.78 4.88
C ASN A 96 5.80 -6.38 4.39
N GLU A 97 6.76 -5.45 4.35
CA GLU A 97 6.58 -4.11 3.80
C GLU A 97 6.16 -4.18 2.33
N GLN A 98 6.87 -4.96 1.50
CA GLN A 98 6.55 -5.11 0.08
C GLN A 98 5.15 -5.71 -0.16
N GLN A 99 4.75 -6.71 0.61
CA GLN A 99 3.41 -7.30 0.51
C GLN A 99 2.33 -6.30 0.90
N HIS A 100 2.55 -5.55 1.98
CA HIS A 100 1.59 -4.56 2.46
C HIS A 100 1.43 -3.39 1.47
N ALA A 101 2.53 -2.84 0.96
CA ALA A 101 2.52 -1.79 -0.06
C ALA A 101 1.73 -2.23 -1.31
N ARG A 102 2.01 -3.45 -1.82
CA ARG A 102 1.29 -4.02 -2.97
C ARG A 102 -0.20 -4.19 -2.71
N ALA A 103 -0.58 -4.66 -1.52
CA ALA A 103 -1.98 -4.83 -1.13
C ALA A 103 -2.72 -3.48 -1.14
N ILE A 104 -2.10 -2.43 -0.59
CA ILE A 104 -2.67 -1.07 -0.59
C ILE A 104 -2.87 -0.55 -2.01
N ILE A 105 -1.88 -0.68 -2.89
CA ILE A 105 -2.01 -0.26 -4.30
C ILE A 105 -3.20 -0.94 -4.98
N ILE A 106 -3.35 -2.25 -4.77
CA ILE A 106 -4.48 -3.02 -5.31
C ILE A 106 -5.79 -2.47 -4.75
N PHE A 107 -5.86 -2.17 -3.46
CA PHE A 107 -7.08 -1.73 -2.79
C PHE A 107 -7.49 -0.32 -3.21
N LEU A 108 -6.53 0.61 -3.29
CA LEU A 108 -6.71 1.97 -3.82
C LEU A 108 -7.32 1.96 -5.23
N PHE A 109 -6.79 1.10 -6.12
CA PHE A 109 -7.32 0.97 -7.47
C PHE A 109 -8.70 0.35 -7.52
N THR A 110 -8.89 -0.74 -6.77
CA THR A 110 -10.15 -1.49 -6.79
C THR A 110 -11.29 -0.60 -6.31
N TYR A 111 -11.10 0.11 -5.20
CA TYR A 111 -12.11 1.06 -4.71
C TYR A 111 -12.34 2.23 -5.68
N TRP A 112 -11.28 2.73 -6.33
CA TRP A 112 -11.44 3.73 -7.38
C TRP A 112 -12.33 3.24 -8.53
N GLU A 113 -12.01 2.08 -9.10
CA GLU A 113 -12.66 1.59 -10.32
C GLU A 113 -14.08 1.10 -10.06
N ASP A 114 -14.31 0.42 -8.94
CA ASP A 114 -15.59 -0.23 -8.64
C ASP A 114 -16.59 0.73 -7.99
N GLU A 115 -16.13 1.69 -7.18
CA GLU A 115 -17.01 2.55 -6.38
C GLU A 115 -16.95 4.02 -6.80
N ILE A 116 -15.75 4.60 -6.83
CA ILE A 116 -15.59 6.05 -6.97
C ILE A 116 -15.85 6.51 -8.40
N ARG A 117 -15.19 5.91 -9.38
CA ARG A 117 -15.25 6.30 -10.79
C ARG A 117 -16.67 6.22 -11.37
N PRO A 118 -17.48 5.16 -11.11
CA PRO A 118 -18.86 5.11 -11.57
C PRO A 118 -19.74 6.21 -10.95
N ARG A 119 -19.53 6.51 -9.67
CA ARG A 119 -20.26 7.57 -8.97
C ARG A 119 -19.90 8.96 -9.49
N LEU A 120 -18.62 9.22 -9.77
CA LEU A 120 -18.17 10.46 -10.41
C LEU A 120 -18.81 10.65 -11.79
N ALA A 121 -18.91 9.57 -12.58
CA ALA A 121 -19.55 9.60 -13.90
C ALA A 121 -21.06 9.90 -13.78
N ALA A 122 -21.74 9.24 -12.84
CA ALA A 122 -23.15 9.49 -12.56
C ALA A 122 -23.41 10.94 -12.11
N SER A 123 -22.58 11.51 -11.23
CA SER A 123 -22.69 12.90 -10.78
C SER A 123 -22.48 13.92 -11.91
N LYS A 124 -21.67 13.58 -12.93
CA LYS A 124 -21.45 14.40 -14.14
C LYS A 124 -22.45 14.11 -15.28
N ALA A 125 -23.31 13.10 -15.12
CA ALA A 125 -24.18 12.59 -16.18
C ALA A 125 -23.43 12.20 -17.48
N VAL A 126 -22.22 11.64 -17.32
CA VAL A 126 -21.36 11.18 -18.42
C VAL A 126 -21.14 9.67 -18.34
N SER A 127 -20.55 9.09 -19.37
CA SER A 127 -20.12 7.69 -19.34
C SER A 127 -18.90 7.49 -18.42
N VAL A 128 -18.74 6.29 -17.85
CA VAL A 128 -17.59 5.95 -17.00
C VAL A 128 -16.25 6.13 -17.74
N SER A 129 -16.25 5.90 -19.06
CA SER A 129 -15.09 6.12 -19.93
C SER A 129 -14.62 7.56 -20.01
N GLU A 130 -15.49 8.54 -19.74
CA GLU A 130 -15.16 9.97 -19.76
C GLU A 130 -14.51 10.45 -18.45
N VAL A 131 -14.59 9.65 -17.37
CA VAL A 131 -13.85 9.93 -16.13
C VAL A 131 -12.43 9.39 -16.28
N CYS A 132 -11.49 10.30 -16.57
CA CYS A 132 -10.08 10.01 -16.80
C CYS A 132 -9.18 10.43 -15.64
N SER A 133 -8.20 9.58 -15.33
CA SER A 133 -7.14 9.83 -14.35
C SER A 133 -5.87 9.13 -14.81
N ASP A 134 -4.81 9.91 -15.05
CA ASP A 134 -3.53 9.38 -15.52
C ASP A 134 -2.86 8.52 -14.44
N ILE A 135 -2.91 8.96 -13.18
CA ILE A 135 -2.36 8.19 -12.05
C ILE A 135 -3.12 6.87 -11.85
N MET A 136 -4.45 6.84 -11.98
CA MET A 136 -5.20 5.58 -11.90
C MET A 136 -4.95 4.68 -13.12
N GLY A 137 -4.71 5.27 -14.29
CA GLY A 137 -4.25 4.57 -15.47
C GLY A 137 -2.92 3.84 -15.23
N ASP A 138 -1.97 4.51 -14.58
CA ASP A 138 -0.68 3.94 -14.21
C ASP A 138 -0.81 2.89 -13.10
N ILE A 139 -1.60 3.16 -12.05
CA ILE A 139 -1.86 2.21 -10.97
C ILE A 139 -2.51 0.92 -11.50
N ARG A 140 -3.38 1.01 -12.52
CA ARG A 140 -3.93 -0.17 -13.21
C ARG A 140 -2.82 -1.06 -13.79
N ILE A 141 -1.79 -0.45 -14.39
CA ILE A 141 -0.64 -1.17 -14.95
C ILE A 141 0.15 -1.82 -13.82
N LEU A 142 0.44 -1.10 -12.74
CA LEU A 142 1.11 -1.63 -11.55
C LEU A 142 0.34 -2.82 -10.96
N ARG A 143 -0.97 -2.68 -10.73
CA ARG A 143 -1.85 -3.74 -10.21
C ARG A 143 -1.78 -4.99 -11.09
N ASN A 144 -1.89 -4.83 -12.41
CA ASN A 144 -1.80 -5.94 -13.34
C ASN A 144 -0.43 -6.64 -13.24
N ALA A 145 0.66 -5.86 -13.16
CA ALA A 145 1.99 -6.41 -13.00
C ALA A 145 2.14 -7.19 -11.67
N ILE A 146 1.65 -6.63 -10.56
CA ILE A 146 1.66 -7.26 -9.24
C ILE A 146 0.90 -8.58 -9.24
N LEU A 147 -0.34 -8.60 -9.75
CA LEU A 147 -1.22 -9.76 -9.69
C LEU A 147 -0.89 -10.84 -10.72
N HIS A 148 -0.45 -10.44 -11.92
CA HIS A 148 -0.41 -11.35 -13.08
C HIS A 148 0.96 -11.45 -13.76
N ALA A 149 1.90 -10.54 -13.48
CA ALA A 149 3.23 -10.53 -14.12
C ALA A 149 4.38 -10.74 -13.13
N LYS A 150 4.13 -11.42 -12.01
CA LYS A 150 5.13 -11.66 -10.94
C LYS A 150 5.76 -10.35 -10.43
N GLY A 151 5.01 -9.26 -10.47
CA GLY A 151 5.47 -7.94 -10.11
C GLY A 151 6.47 -7.33 -11.09
N ILE A 152 6.48 -7.70 -12.38
CA ILE A 152 7.40 -7.09 -13.37
C ILE A 152 6.60 -6.24 -14.37
N ILE A 153 6.96 -4.97 -14.52
CA ILE A 153 6.40 -4.09 -15.55
C ILE A 153 7.22 -4.25 -16.82
N ARG A 154 6.68 -4.92 -17.83
CA ARG A 154 7.38 -5.10 -19.11
C ARG A 154 7.59 -3.77 -19.82
N SER A 155 8.68 -3.64 -20.59
CA SER A 155 8.98 -2.47 -21.42
C SER A 155 7.78 -1.91 -22.22
N THR A 156 6.92 -2.76 -22.77
CA THR A 156 5.74 -2.34 -23.54
C THR A 156 4.69 -1.63 -22.68
N GLU A 157 4.45 -2.15 -21.47
CA GLU A 157 3.52 -1.55 -20.51
C GLU A 157 4.12 -0.32 -19.84
N HIS A 158 5.43 -0.36 -19.54
CA HIS A 158 6.14 0.76 -18.93
C HIS A 158 6.05 2.04 -19.78
N ARG A 159 6.12 1.94 -21.11
CA ARG A 159 5.95 3.10 -22.02
C ARG A 159 4.59 3.78 -21.91
N ARG A 160 3.59 3.10 -21.34
CA ARG A 160 2.23 3.64 -21.16
C ARG A 160 2.11 4.42 -19.84
N LEU A 161 3.10 4.34 -18.95
CA LEU A 161 3.11 5.09 -17.69
C LEU A 161 3.30 6.58 -17.98
N ARG A 162 2.37 7.39 -17.47
CA ARG A 162 2.39 8.86 -17.66
C ARG A 162 2.99 9.59 -16.46
N VAL A 163 2.65 9.14 -15.26
CA VAL A 163 2.97 9.78 -13.98
C VAL A 163 4.07 9.00 -13.24
N LEU A 164 3.98 7.67 -13.24
CA LEU A 164 4.85 6.77 -12.45
C LEU A 164 6.08 6.26 -13.20
N ASN A 165 6.32 6.71 -14.44
CA ASN A 165 7.39 6.20 -15.31
C ASN A 165 8.82 6.31 -14.72
N SER A 166 9.05 7.29 -13.86
CA SER A 166 10.36 7.53 -13.24
C SER A 166 10.53 6.79 -11.91
N MET A 167 9.45 6.24 -11.37
CA MET A 167 9.45 5.55 -10.07
C MET A 167 9.79 4.06 -10.22
N PHE A 168 9.36 3.42 -11.32
CA PHE A 168 9.50 1.98 -11.48
C PHE A 168 10.21 1.66 -12.79
N PRO A 169 11.43 1.11 -12.77
CA PRO A 169 12.14 0.75 -13.99
C PRO A 169 11.44 -0.38 -14.75
N SER A 170 11.57 -0.38 -16.08
CA SER A 170 11.08 -1.46 -16.93
C SER A 170 11.86 -2.76 -16.75
N ASP A 171 11.16 -3.89 -16.91
CA ASP A 171 11.70 -5.25 -16.92
C ASP A 171 12.43 -5.67 -15.64
N MET A 172 12.18 -4.96 -14.53
CA MET A 172 12.63 -5.32 -13.18
C MET A 172 11.44 -5.63 -12.26
N PRO A 173 11.65 -6.45 -11.21
CA PRO A 173 10.66 -6.61 -10.16
C PRO A 173 10.33 -5.26 -9.50
N ILE A 174 9.05 -4.97 -9.34
CA ILE A 174 8.52 -3.84 -8.60
C ILE A 174 8.97 -3.98 -7.15
N HIS A 175 9.86 -3.07 -6.77
CA HIS A 175 10.21 -2.76 -5.40
C HIS A 175 9.58 -1.41 -5.08
N ILE A 176 8.86 -1.34 -3.96
CA ILE A 176 8.16 -0.13 -3.54
C ILE A 176 8.79 0.32 -2.24
N SER A 177 9.58 1.38 -2.29
CA SER A 177 10.15 1.97 -1.07
C SER A 177 9.10 2.73 -0.27
N TYR A 178 9.46 3.10 0.96
CA TYR A 178 8.67 4.02 1.77
C TYR A 178 8.40 5.34 1.04
N GLU A 179 9.43 5.89 0.40
CA GLU A 179 9.36 7.12 -0.39
C GLU A 179 8.44 6.95 -1.60
N ASP A 180 8.48 5.80 -2.27
CA ASP A 180 7.60 5.51 -3.40
C ASP A 180 6.13 5.45 -2.97
N MET A 181 5.82 4.78 -1.85
CA MET A 181 4.45 4.74 -1.31
C MET A 181 3.96 6.13 -0.93
N HIS A 182 4.78 6.92 -0.23
CA HIS A 182 4.44 8.28 0.14
C HIS A 182 4.17 9.15 -1.10
N ARG A 183 5.05 9.06 -2.11
CA ARG A 183 4.89 9.77 -3.38
C ARG A 183 3.61 9.35 -4.11
N LEU A 184 3.28 8.05 -4.11
CA LEU A 184 2.05 7.53 -4.71
C LEU A 184 0.80 8.12 -4.03
N PHE A 185 0.76 8.17 -2.70
CA PHE A 185 -0.36 8.80 -1.98
C PHE A 185 -0.52 10.28 -2.33
N VAL A 186 0.58 11.03 -2.42
CA VAL A 186 0.56 12.45 -2.80
C VAL A 186 0.02 12.62 -4.22
N LEU A 187 0.54 11.84 -5.18
CA LEU A 187 0.11 11.92 -6.59
C LEU A 187 -1.38 11.62 -6.76
N ILE A 188 -1.92 10.64 -6.02
CA ILE A 188 -3.37 10.36 -6.06
C ILE A 188 -4.17 11.54 -5.50
N LYS A 189 -3.77 12.09 -4.35
CA LYS A 189 -4.49 13.24 -3.76
C LYS A 189 -4.45 14.47 -4.67
N GLN A 190 -3.31 14.71 -5.34
CA GLN A 190 -3.19 15.78 -6.33
C GLN A 190 -4.14 15.57 -7.51
N ASP A 191 -4.30 14.33 -7.98
CA ASP A 191 -5.29 14.01 -9.02
C ASP A 191 -6.74 14.20 -8.55
N CYS A 192 -7.05 13.87 -7.28
CA CYS A 192 -8.35 14.21 -6.69
C CYS A 192 -8.58 15.73 -6.68
N SER A 193 -7.56 16.53 -6.32
CA SER A 193 -7.65 17.99 -6.37
C SER A 193 -7.88 18.50 -7.80
N ARG A 194 -7.18 17.94 -8.80
CA ARG A 194 -7.44 18.23 -10.22
C ARG A 194 -8.89 17.97 -10.59
N LEU A 195 -9.44 16.80 -10.25
CA LEU A 195 -10.83 16.44 -10.52
C LEU A 195 -11.82 17.43 -9.89
N MET A 196 -11.56 17.88 -8.65
CA MET A 196 -12.37 18.91 -7.98
C MET A 196 -12.31 20.26 -8.69
N LEU A 197 -11.12 20.72 -9.09
CA LEU A 197 -10.95 22.02 -9.76
C LEU A 197 -11.63 22.04 -11.13
N GLU A 198 -11.48 20.96 -11.91
CA GLU A 198 -12.19 20.78 -13.18
C GLU A 198 -13.72 20.81 -12.99
N TRP A 199 -14.23 20.17 -11.93
CA TRP A 199 -15.65 20.20 -11.60
C TRP A 199 -16.15 21.60 -11.24
N LEU A 200 -15.35 22.39 -10.52
CA LEU A 200 -15.69 23.77 -10.16
C LEU A 200 -15.49 24.77 -11.31
N GLY A 201 -14.99 24.32 -12.47
CA GLY A 201 -14.70 25.18 -13.62
C GLY A 201 -13.53 26.14 -13.37
N VAL A 202 -12.66 25.83 -12.40
CA VAL A 202 -11.51 26.67 -12.06
C VAL A 202 -10.36 26.33 -13.01
N ASN A 203 -10.28 27.06 -14.11
CA ASN A 203 -9.21 26.90 -15.10
C ASN A 203 -7.97 27.76 -14.80
N ASP A 204 -8.13 28.89 -14.09
CA ASP A 204 -7.08 29.85 -13.74
C ASP A 204 -7.09 30.16 -12.22
N GLY A 205 -7.01 29.12 -11.39
CA GLY A 205 -6.88 29.28 -9.95
C GLY A 205 -5.50 29.84 -9.56
N PRO A 206 -5.37 30.57 -8.43
CA PRO A 206 -4.08 31.09 -7.97
C PRO A 206 -3.06 30.00 -7.58
N VAL A 207 -3.48 28.73 -7.54
CA VAL A 207 -2.67 27.58 -7.14
C VAL A 207 -2.96 26.43 -8.12
N SER A 208 -1.91 25.84 -8.71
CA SER A 208 -2.05 24.67 -9.57
C SER A 208 -2.21 23.37 -8.74
N PRO A 209 -2.87 22.31 -9.25
CA PRO A 209 -3.03 21.05 -8.52
C PRO A 209 -1.71 20.47 -7.99
N GLU A 210 -0.61 20.66 -8.73
CA GLU A 210 0.73 20.18 -8.40
C GLU A 210 1.36 20.96 -7.24
N GLN A 211 0.89 22.18 -6.98
CA GLN A 211 1.31 23.03 -5.87
C GLN A 211 0.54 22.73 -4.58
N ILE A 212 -0.54 21.96 -4.66
CA ILE A 212 -1.32 21.54 -3.50
C ILE A 212 -0.55 20.41 -2.79
N LYS A 213 0.05 20.76 -1.65
CA LYS A 213 0.68 19.83 -0.70
C LYS A 213 -0.12 19.86 0.59
N ASP A 214 -0.23 18.72 1.28
CA ASP A 214 -0.84 18.61 2.62
C ASP A 214 -2.32 19.01 2.72
N PHE A 215 -3.16 18.61 1.76
CA PHE A 215 -4.62 18.79 1.87
C PHE A 215 -5.22 17.81 2.88
N ALA A 216 -5.42 18.26 4.12
CA ALA A 216 -6.43 17.71 5.02
C ALA A 216 -7.72 18.53 4.80
N ILE A 217 -8.73 17.92 4.17
CA ILE A 217 -10.05 18.55 4.08
C ILE A 217 -10.71 18.44 5.46
N LEU A 218 -10.39 19.38 6.35
CA LEU A 218 -11.12 19.50 7.61
C LEU A 218 -12.52 20.06 7.30
N LYS A 219 -13.54 19.33 7.72
CA LYS A 219 -14.92 19.79 7.73
C LYS A 219 -15.02 20.85 8.83
N ASN A 220 -15.25 22.11 8.46
CA ASN A 220 -15.75 23.08 9.41
C ASN A 220 -17.17 22.60 9.79
N VAL A 221 -17.30 22.06 11.00
CA VAL A 221 -18.59 21.89 11.69
C VAL A 221 -18.92 23.20 12.37
#